data_AF-A0A2S7D279-F1
#
_entry.id   AF-A0A2S7D279-F1
#
_cell.length_a   1.000
_cell.length_b   1.000
_cell.length_c   1.000
_cell.angle_alpha   90.00
_cell.angle_beta   90.00
_cell.angle_gamma   90.00
#
_symmetry.space_group_name_H-M   'P 1'
#
loop_
_entity.id
_entity.type
_entity.pdbx_description
1 polymer ?
#
loop_
_entity_poly.entity_id
_entity_poly.type
_entity_poly.pdbx_seq_one_letter_code
_entity_poly.pdbx_strand_id
1 'polypeptide(L)'
;MPLKAKMGVVKTFPTAVWLDRIAAISGGSQNAGRLGLRAHLDAALAQKKANTPITASFVIYDLPGRDCHALASNGELPLTPAALERYKKEYIDVIAAIFADPKYKDIRIVNVIEPDSLPNLVTNLNDMRCALANSTGIYEEGIKYALNKLHAIPNTYNYLDIGHSGWLGWDSNRGPAISLYTRVVQGTSAGLASVDGFVTNTANTTPLNEPNLPNPELSVNGQPIKSAKYYEWNPYFDETDFTQALYSGFVGAGWPSTIGFIVDTGRNGWGGPNRPAGASGSDINTYVNTGRIDRRLHRGNWCNQSGAGIGALPTAAPGPHLDAYAWVKPPGESDGSSTLISNNEGKGFDRMCDPTYTTADGVLTGALAGAPISGAWFHNQFVELVNNAYPAIATASTAVAAPATVAAPSATRGLTATVGDNQVKLSWSPVAGATSYTVQRRAGAAAAFTTVGSNVATASYVDRSVTNGADYDYVVTANSGAGTSASSAVVRARPVK
;
A
#
# COMPACT_ATOMS: atom_id res chain seq x y z
N MET A 1 29.53 -4.95 1.16
CA MET A 1 29.70 -3.62 0.55
C MET A 1 29.72 -2.55 1.65
N PRO A 2 30.68 -1.61 1.65
CA PRO A 2 30.72 -0.51 2.62
C PRO A 2 29.48 0.37 2.57
N LEU A 3 29.09 0.98 3.70
CA LEU A 3 27.89 1.82 3.82
C LEU A 3 27.85 2.97 2.80
N LYS A 4 28.98 3.67 2.61
CA LYS A 4 29.10 4.76 1.62
C LYS A 4 28.74 4.31 0.19
N ALA A 5 29.15 3.09 -0.19
CA ALA A 5 28.84 2.55 -1.51
C ALA A 5 27.34 2.21 -1.65
N LYS A 6 26.72 1.64 -0.61
CA LYS A 6 25.26 1.42 -0.57
C LYS A 6 24.50 2.73 -0.74
N MET A 7 24.86 3.77 0.02
CA MET A 7 24.25 5.11 -0.10
C MET A 7 24.43 5.70 -1.51
N GLY A 8 25.59 5.43 -2.13
CA GLY A 8 25.87 5.81 -3.51
C GLY A 8 24.95 5.14 -4.54
N VAL A 9 24.45 3.93 -4.26
CA VAL A 9 23.43 3.25 -5.07
C VAL A 9 22.04 3.79 -4.77
N VAL A 10 21.70 4.04 -3.50
CA VAL A 10 20.36 4.56 -3.12
C VAL A 10 20.03 5.87 -3.82
N LYS A 11 20.99 6.79 -3.91
CA LYS A 11 20.77 8.09 -4.58
C LYS A 11 20.47 8.00 -6.09
N THR A 12 20.61 6.83 -6.72
CA THR A 12 20.35 6.66 -8.16
C THR A 12 18.91 6.26 -8.47
N PHE A 13 18.09 5.98 -7.45
CA PHE A 13 16.70 5.59 -7.63
C PHE A 13 15.76 6.80 -7.58
N PRO A 14 14.64 6.75 -8.34
CA PRO A 14 13.65 7.81 -8.34
C PRO A 14 12.90 7.85 -7.01
N THR A 15 12.60 9.07 -6.55
CA THR A 15 11.70 9.34 -5.42
C THR A 15 10.66 10.38 -5.84
N ALA A 16 9.47 10.35 -5.26
CA ALA A 16 8.46 11.37 -5.53
C ALA A 16 8.86 12.74 -4.96
N VAL A 17 8.39 13.80 -5.60
CA VAL A 17 8.54 15.19 -5.14
C VAL A 17 7.28 15.60 -4.39
N TRP A 18 7.42 15.98 -3.12
CA TRP A 18 6.29 16.38 -2.29
C TRP A 18 5.97 17.86 -2.49
N LEU A 19 4.73 18.15 -2.88
CA LEU A 19 4.16 19.49 -2.88
C LEU A 19 3.35 19.62 -1.58
N ASP A 20 4.04 19.73 -0.45
CA ASP A 20 3.45 19.69 0.90
C ASP A 20 2.91 21.04 1.39
N ARG A 21 2.89 22.04 0.50
CA ARG A 21 2.42 23.43 0.71
C ARG A 21 2.52 24.21 -0.60
N ILE A 22 1.85 25.36 -0.68
CA ILE A 22 1.91 26.29 -1.83
C ILE A 22 3.35 26.70 -2.16
N ALA A 23 4.17 26.99 -1.15
CA ALA A 23 5.57 27.40 -1.35
C ALA A 23 6.44 26.31 -2.02
N ALA A 24 6.04 25.03 -1.96
CA ALA A 24 6.76 23.95 -2.61
C ALA A 24 6.66 24.01 -4.15
N ILE A 25 5.60 24.65 -4.68
CA ILE A 25 5.41 24.82 -6.12
C ILE A 25 6.51 25.69 -6.72
N SER A 26 6.84 26.81 -6.07
CA SER A 26 7.88 27.73 -6.53
C SER A 26 9.29 27.33 -6.06
N GLY A 27 9.39 26.65 -4.92
CA GLY A 27 10.67 26.20 -4.37
C GLY A 27 11.54 27.36 -3.86
N GLY A 28 12.87 27.18 -3.93
CA GLY A 28 13.84 28.20 -3.54
C GLY A 28 13.90 28.41 -2.03
N SER A 29 14.20 29.63 -1.58
CA SER A 29 14.41 29.94 -0.16
C SER A 29 13.18 29.70 0.72
N GLN A 30 11.97 29.81 0.16
CA GLN A 30 10.71 29.52 0.84
C GLN A 30 10.44 28.01 1.01
N ASN A 31 11.23 27.16 0.33
CA ASN A 31 11.18 25.71 0.47
C ASN A 31 12.56 25.10 0.78
N ALA A 32 13.29 25.71 1.71
CA ALA A 32 14.59 25.23 2.19
C ALA A 32 15.63 25.00 1.07
N GLY A 33 15.58 25.78 0.00
CA GLY A 33 16.49 25.66 -1.16
C GLY A 33 16.15 24.53 -2.13
N ARG A 34 15.03 23.81 -1.94
CA ARG A 34 14.57 22.78 -2.88
C ARG A 34 14.16 23.39 -4.21
N LEU A 35 14.25 22.60 -5.28
CA LEU A 35 13.71 22.99 -6.58
C LEU A 35 12.18 23.16 -6.50
N GLY A 36 11.65 24.09 -7.29
CA GLY A 36 10.21 24.19 -7.52
C GLY A 36 9.73 23.19 -8.58
N LEU A 37 8.41 23.12 -8.77
CA LEU A 37 7.75 22.18 -9.67
C LEU A 37 8.26 22.24 -11.12
N ARG A 38 8.35 23.46 -11.69
CA ARG A 38 8.88 23.64 -13.06
C ARG A 38 10.33 23.16 -13.18
N ALA A 39 11.16 23.44 -12.18
CA ALA A 39 12.56 23.02 -12.20
C ALA A 39 12.71 21.49 -12.09
N HIS A 40 11.83 20.82 -11.33
CA HIS A 40 11.79 19.36 -11.32
C HIS A 40 11.36 18.76 -12.67
N LEU A 41 10.35 19.34 -13.33
CA LEU A 41 9.92 18.90 -14.66
C LEU A 41 11.01 19.14 -15.72
N ASP A 42 11.71 20.28 -15.65
CA ASP A 42 12.88 20.56 -16.50
C ASP A 42 14.00 19.54 -16.29
N ALA A 43 14.28 19.19 -15.04
CA ALA A 43 15.25 18.14 -14.72
C ALA A 43 14.81 16.76 -15.24
N ALA A 44 13.51 16.45 -15.20
CA ALA A 44 12.97 15.21 -15.76
C ALA A 44 13.10 15.17 -17.30
N LEU A 45 12.80 16.27 -18.00
CA LEU A 45 13.03 16.37 -19.45
C LEU A 45 14.51 16.15 -19.80
N ALA A 46 15.44 16.74 -19.03
CA ALA A 46 16.86 16.57 -19.25
C ALA A 46 17.35 15.13 -19.01
N GLN A 47 16.65 14.36 -18.16
CA GLN A 47 16.94 12.95 -17.90
C GLN A 47 16.26 12.00 -18.90
N LYS A 48 15.25 12.48 -19.64
CA LYS A 48 14.51 11.67 -20.60
C LYS A 48 15.43 11.17 -21.71
N LYS A 49 15.46 9.86 -21.92
CA LYS A 49 16.20 9.23 -23.02
C LYS A 49 15.38 9.23 -24.30
N ALA A 50 16.06 9.24 -25.45
CA ALA A 50 15.41 9.09 -26.74
C ALA A 50 14.58 7.79 -26.79
N ASN A 51 13.38 7.86 -27.35
CA ASN A 51 12.45 6.73 -27.51
C ASN A 51 12.09 5.95 -26.23
N THR A 52 12.38 6.51 -25.04
CA THR A 52 12.04 5.91 -23.76
C THR A 52 11.17 6.90 -22.97
N PRO A 53 9.93 6.54 -22.59
CA PRO A 53 9.14 7.36 -21.69
C PRO A 53 9.84 7.57 -20.35
N ILE A 54 9.57 8.69 -19.70
CA ILE A 54 10.00 8.96 -18.33
C ILE A 54 8.77 9.29 -17.48
N THR A 55 8.77 8.81 -16.24
CA THR A 55 7.79 9.23 -15.23
C THR A 55 8.39 10.28 -14.30
N ALA A 56 7.58 11.24 -13.89
CA ALA A 56 7.89 12.15 -12.78
C ALA A 56 6.76 12.07 -11.77
N SER A 57 7.08 11.67 -10.54
CA SER A 57 6.08 11.44 -9.49
C SER A 57 6.00 12.64 -8.55
N PHE A 58 4.79 13.10 -8.28
CA PHE A 58 4.49 14.21 -7.38
C PHE A 58 3.47 13.78 -6.33
N VAL A 59 3.63 14.26 -5.11
CA VAL A 59 2.64 14.08 -4.05
C VAL A 59 1.87 15.38 -3.90
N ILE A 60 0.58 15.34 -4.20
CA ILE A 60 -0.37 16.46 -4.04
C ILE A 60 -0.87 16.37 -2.60
N TYR A 61 -0.45 17.27 -1.72
CA TYR A 61 -0.68 17.09 -0.29
C TYR A 61 -0.82 18.42 0.46
N ASP A 62 -1.92 19.13 0.24
CA ASP A 62 -2.16 20.42 0.90
C ASP A 62 -3.65 20.67 1.19
N LEU A 63 -4.45 19.62 1.38
CA LEU A 63 -5.86 19.79 1.73
C LEU A 63 -6.07 20.73 2.94
N PRO A 64 -7.12 21.59 2.92
CA PRO A 64 -7.51 22.34 4.10
C PRO A 64 -7.86 21.43 5.27
N GLY A 65 -7.24 21.66 6.42
CA GLY A 65 -7.37 20.79 7.59
C GLY A 65 -6.67 19.44 7.44
N ARG A 66 -5.60 19.37 6.64
CA ARG A 66 -4.77 18.17 6.39
C ARG A 66 -4.47 17.37 7.67
N ASP A 67 -4.35 16.05 7.55
CA ASP A 67 -3.93 15.16 8.65
C ASP A 67 -4.84 15.30 9.88
N CYS A 68 -6.17 15.25 9.67
CA CYS A 68 -7.12 15.64 10.72
C CYS A 68 -7.01 14.82 12.01
N HIS A 69 -6.46 13.60 11.95
CA HIS A 69 -6.26 12.74 13.11
C HIS A 69 -4.87 12.86 13.75
N ALA A 70 -3.91 13.50 13.08
CA ALA A 70 -2.59 13.76 13.65
C ALA A 70 -2.72 14.56 14.95
N LEU A 71 -1.87 14.33 15.95
CA LEU A 71 -1.88 15.13 17.17
C LEU A 71 -1.43 16.56 16.88
N ALA A 72 -0.55 16.74 15.88
CA ALA A 72 -0.19 18.04 15.32
C ALA A 72 0.03 17.94 13.81
N SER A 73 -0.95 18.43 13.03
CA SER A 73 -0.82 18.58 11.58
C SER A 73 0.16 19.71 11.21
N ASN A 74 0.84 19.53 10.07
CA ASN A 74 1.69 20.56 9.45
C ASN A 74 1.01 21.25 8.25
N GLY A 75 -0.29 21.01 8.02
CA GLY A 75 -1.03 21.63 6.91
C GLY A 75 -1.18 23.14 7.11
N GLU A 76 -0.89 23.94 6.07
CA GLU A 76 -0.94 25.40 6.19
C GLU A 76 -2.36 25.97 6.02
N LEU A 77 -3.25 25.21 5.38
CA LEU A 77 -4.61 25.63 5.08
C LEU A 77 -5.57 25.20 6.21
N PRO A 78 -6.28 26.13 6.89
CA PRO A 78 -7.23 25.78 7.93
C PRO A 78 -8.51 25.17 7.32
N LEU A 79 -9.24 24.33 8.05
CA LEU A 79 -10.46 23.68 7.56
C LEU A 79 -11.63 24.67 7.42
N THR A 80 -11.66 25.44 6.33
CA THR A 80 -12.67 26.47 6.06
C THR A 80 -12.98 26.56 4.56
N PRO A 81 -14.19 27.04 4.17
CA PRO A 81 -14.50 27.29 2.76
C PRO A 81 -13.52 28.27 2.08
N ALA A 82 -13.06 29.30 2.79
CA ALA A 82 -12.09 30.26 2.26
C ALA A 82 -10.75 29.59 1.95
N ALA A 83 -10.27 28.70 2.83
CA ALA A 83 -9.05 27.95 2.59
C ALA A 83 -9.22 26.89 1.48
N LEU A 84 -10.42 26.32 1.32
CA LEU A 84 -10.72 25.48 0.16
C LEU A 84 -10.59 26.25 -1.16
N GLU A 85 -11.03 27.51 -1.21
CA GLU A 85 -10.80 28.36 -2.37
C GLU A 85 -9.31 28.66 -2.62
N ARG A 86 -8.51 28.80 -1.55
CA ARG A 86 -7.04 28.92 -1.67
C ARG A 86 -6.41 27.63 -2.20
N TYR A 87 -6.79 26.47 -1.66
CA TYR A 87 -6.36 25.16 -2.17
C TYR A 87 -6.68 25.01 -3.67
N LYS A 88 -7.88 25.43 -4.10
CA LYS A 88 -8.26 25.39 -5.51
C LYS A 88 -7.38 26.32 -6.37
N LYS A 89 -7.25 27.60 -5.99
CA LYS A 89 -6.68 28.66 -6.85
C LYS A 89 -5.18 28.86 -6.72
N GLU A 90 -4.64 28.78 -5.50
CA GLU A 90 -3.23 29.04 -5.20
C GLU A 90 -2.39 27.76 -5.31
N TYR A 91 -3.02 26.60 -5.19
CA TYR A 91 -2.35 25.31 -5.18
C TYR A 91 -2.70 24.46 -6.42
N ILE A 92 -3.91 23.90 -6.52
CA ILE A 92 -4.28 22.99 -7.62
C ILE A 92 -4.26 23.66 -8.99
N ASP A 93 -4.84 24.85 -9.14
CA ASP A 93 -4.87 25.58 -10.41
C ASP A 93 -3.46 25.87 -10.93
N VAL A 94 -2.55 26.26 -10.03
CA VAL A 94 -1.16 26.56 -10.37
C VAL A 94 -0.41 25.29 -10.80
N ILE A 95 -0.58 24.19 -10.07
CA ILE A 95 0.01 22.89 -10.42
C ILE A 95 -0.50 22.42 -11.78
N ALA A 96 -1.83 22.42 -11.98
CA ALA A 96 -2.45 22.00 -13.23
C ALA A 96 -1.99 22.86 -14.42
N ALA A 97 -1.89 24.19 -14.25
CA ALA A 97 -1.38 25.07 -15.29
C ALA A 97 0.09 24.79 -15.65
N ILE A 98 0.92 24.39 -14.67
CA ILE A 98 2.30 23.98 -14.91
C ILE A 98 2.34 22.64 -15.66
N PHE A 99 1.57 21.64 -15.23
CA PHE A 99 1.52 20.32 -15.87
C PHE A 99 0.97 20.37 -17.29
N ALA A 100 0.02 21.25 -17.57
CA ALA A 100 -0.58 21.44 -18.90
C ALA A 100 0.34 22.17 -19.90
N ASP A 101 1.49 22.70 -19.46
CA ASP A 101 2.45 23.37 -20.33
C ASP A 101 2.94 22.39 -21.42
N PRO A 102 2.75 22.69 -22.72
CA PRO A 102 3.14 21.80 -23.81
C PRO A 102 4.61 21.37 -23.79
N LYS A 103 5.48 22.11 -23.10
CA LYS A 103 6.87 21.74 -22.84
C LYS A 103 6.99 20.36 -22.18
N TYR A 104 6.05 19.99 -21.30
CA TYR A 104 6.13 18.78 -20.48
C TYR A 104 5.31 17.61 -20.99
N LYS A 105 4.69 17.73 -22.17
CA LYS A 105 3.83 16.67 -22.77
C LYS A 105 4.51 15.30 -22.91
N ASP A 106 5.84 15.28 -22.97
CA ASP A 106 6.65 14.07 -23.13
C ASP A 106 7.05 13.40 -21.80
N ILE A 107 6.60 13.94 -20.66
CA ILE A 107 6.71 13.32 -19.33
C ILE A 107 5.37 12.64 -19.00
N ARG A 108 5.41 11.45 -18.40
CA ARG A 108 4.25 10.86 -17.71
C ARG A 108 4.23 11.35 -16.27
N ILE A 109 3.28 12.20 -15.92
CA ILE A 109 3.23 12.85 -14.60
C ILE A 109 2.35 12.00 -13.68
N VAL A 110 2.93 11.40 -12.66
CA VAL A 110 2.23 10.50 -11.72
C VAL A 110 1.92 11.26 -10.44
N ASN A 111 0.66 11.40 -10.10
CA ASN A 111 0.21 12.15 -8.93
C ASN A 111 -0.28 11.18 -7.85
N VAL A 112 0.35 11.23 -6.67
CA VAL A 112 -0.20 10.65 -5.44
C VAL A 112 -1.10 11.70 -4.82
N ILE A 113 -2.40 11.40 -4.73
CA ILE A 113 -3.42 12.37 -4.34
C ILE A 113 -3.73 12.25 -2.85
N GLU A 114 -3.35 13.29 -2.12
CA GLU A 114 -3.74 13.63 -0.75
C GLU A 114 -3.65 12.44 0.22
N PRO A 115 -2.43 11.98 0.58
CA PRO A 115 -2.24 11.04 1.67
C PRO A 115 -2.88 11.50 2.98
N ASP A 116 -3.21 10.54 3.86
CA ASP A 116 -3.78 10.82 5.20
C ASP A 116 -5.04 11.72 5.17
N SER A 117 -5.90 11.51 4.16
CA SER A 117 -7.14 12.29 3.98
C SER A 117 -8.40 11.43 4.16
N LEU A 118 -8.95 10.86 3.08
CA LEU A 118 -10.19 10.08 3.05
C LEU A 118 -10.22 8.89 4.03
N PRO A 119 -9.13 8.15 4.31
CA PRO A 119 -9.15 7.06 5.29
C PRO A 119 -9.61 7.52 6.68
N ASN A 120 -9.32 8.77 7.06
CA ASN A 120 -9.76 9.36 8.32
C ASN A 120 -11.29 9.50 8.40
N LEU A 121 -11.95 9.75 7.26
CA LEU A 121 -13.42 9.88 7.21
C LEU A 121 -14.14 8.54 7.41
N VAL A 122 -13.40 7.42 7.36
CA VAL A 122 -13.91 6.07 7.63
C VAL A 122 -13.72 5.68 9.09
N THR A 123 -12.55 6.02 9.66
CA THR A 123 -12.07 5.40 10.90
C THR A 123 -11.97 6.35 12.08
N ASN A 124 -11.80 7.66 11.82
CA ASN A 124 -11.40 8.63 12.83
C ASN A 124 -12.44 9.73 13.06
N LEU A 125 -13.72 9.46 12.75
CA LEU A 125 -14.81 10.42 12.97
C LEU A 125 -15.12 10.71 14.45
N ASN A 126 -14.51 9.97 15.38
CA ASN A 126 -14.51 10.30 16.80
C ASN A 126 -13.57 11.47 17.13
N ASP A 127 -12.59 11.79 16.26
CA ASP A 127 -11.84 13.03 16.31
C ASP A 127 -12.68 14.16 15.72
N MET A 128 -12.92 15.21 16.50
CA MET A 128 -13.74 16.35 16.09
C MET A 128 -13.22 17.01 14.81
N ARG A 129 -11.90 17.02 14.57
CA ARG A 129 -11.31 17.62 13.36
C ARG A 129 -11.68 16.83 12.11
N CYS A 130 -11.64 15.50 12.20
CA CYS A 130 -12.07 14.62 11.11
C CYS A 130 -13.60 14.63 10.94
N ALA A 131 -14.35 14.69 12.04
CA ALA A 131 -15.81 14.85 11.99
C ALA A 131 -16.21 16.16 11.29
N LEU A 132 -15.48 17.25 11.54
CA LEU A 132 -15.66 18.52 10.83
C LEU A 132 -15.25 18.41 9.36
N ALA A 133 -14.13 17.75 9.04
CA ALA A 133 -13.71 17.56 7.64
C ALA A 133 -14.77 16.76 6.85
N ASN A 134 -15.37 15.75 7.48
CA ASN A 134 -16.46 14.97 6.92
C ASN A 134 -17.75 15.80 6.75
N SER A 135 -18.23 16.42 7.82
CA SER A 135 -19.52 17.14 7.82
C SER A 135 -19.53 18.40 6.94
N THR A 136 -18.39 19.06 6.79
CA THR A 136 -18.23 20.20 5.88
C THR A 136 -18.08 19.79 4.41
N GLY A 137 -17.73 18.52 4.15
CA GLY A 137 -17.47 18.00 2.80
C GLY A 137 -16.18 18.53 2.15
N ILE A 138 -15.33 19.26 2.89
CA ILE A 138 -14.16 19.95 2.32
C ILE A 138 -13.13 18.97 1.75
N TYR A 139 -12.87 17.84 2.42
CA TYR A 139 -11.95 16.81 1.89
C TYR A 139 -12.47 16.24 0.57
N GLU A 140 -13.74 15.84 0.52
CA GLU A 140 -14.34 15.27 -0.69
C GLU A 140 -14.33 16.27 -1.85
N GLU A 141 -14.68 17.53 -1.59
CA GLU A 141 -14.71 18.59 -2.61
C GLU A 141 -13.30 18.97 -3.10
N GLY A 142 -12.32 19.06 -2.20
CA GLY A 142 -10.92 19.33 -2.55
C GLY A 142 -10.34 18.22 -3.43
N ILE A 143 -10.57 16.96 -3.08
CA ILE A 143 -10.12 15.81 -3.87
C ILE A 143 -10.83 15.75 -5.23
N LYS A 144 -12.16 15.94 -5.28
CA LYS A 144 -12.89 16.02 -6.57
C LYS A 144 -12.33 17.11 -7.46
N TYR A 145 -12.04 18.28 -6.90
CA TYR A 145 -11.47 19.39 -7.66
C TYR A 145 -10.08 19.06 -8.21
N ALA A 146 -9.18 18.51 -7.38
CA ALA A 146 -7.85 18.08 -7.82
C ALA A 146 -7.93 17.06 -8.96
N LEU A 147 -8.78 16.04 -8.82
CA LEU A 147 -8.98 15.01 -9.84
C LEU A 147 -9.52 15.58 -11.15
N ASN A 148 -10.55 16.43 -11.08
CA ASN A 148 -11.11 17.07 -12.28
C ASN A 148 -10.06 17.89 -13.05
N LYS A 149 -9.22 18.64 -12.34
CA LYS A 149 -8.21 19.51 -12.94
C LYS A 149 -7.02 18.74 -13.50
N LEU A 150 -6.54 17.74 -12.76
CA LEU A 150 -5.38 16.95 -13.16
C LEU A 150 -5.76 15.98 -14.28
N HIS A 151 -6.84 15.21 -14.15
CA HIS A 151 -7.28 14.25 -15.18
C HIS A 151 -7.53 14.89 -16.55
N ALA A 152 -7.91 16.18 -16.60
CA ALA A 152 -8.08 16.92 -17.85
C ALA A 152 -6.77 17.06 -18.66
N ILE A 153 -5.61 16.78 -18.06
CA ILE A 153 -4.29 16.87 -18.68
C ILE A 153 -3.86 15.48 -19.16
N PRO A 154 -3.73 15.24 -20.48
CA PRO A 154 -3.64 13.89 -21.06
C PRO A 154 -2.45 13.02 -20.65
N ASN A 155 -1.37 13.62 -20.15
CA ASN A 155 -0.15 12.93 -19.73
C ASN A 155 -0.01 12.86 -18.19
N THR A 156 -1.08 13.12 -17.45
CA THR A 156 -1.14 12.92 -16.00
C THR A 156 -1.83 11.61 -15.66
N TYR A 157 -1.41 11.00 -14.54
CA TYR A 157 -1.94 9.75 -14.01
C TYR A 157 -2.17 9.91 -12.51
N ASN A 158 -3.42 9.78 -12.06
CA ASN A 158 -3.83 10.06 -10.69
C ASN A 158 -4.02 8.76 -9.88
N TYR A 159 -3.24 8.62 -8.81
CA TYR A 159 -3.33 7.53 -7.86
C TYR A 159 -3.81 8.07 -6.52
N LEU A 160 -5.03 7.69 -6.09
CA LEU A 160 -5.55 8.11 -4.79
C LEU A 160 -4.87 7.33 -3.68
N ASP A 161 -4.37 8.04 -2.67
CA ASP A 161 -3.88 7.38 -1.47
C ASP A 161 -5.03 6.66 -0.75
N ILE A 162 -4.78 5.44 -0.28
CA ILE A 162 -5.74 4.63 0.47
C ILE A 162 -5.12 4.00 1.72
N GLY A 163 -4.24 4.75 2.39
CA GLY A 163 -3.61 4.35 3.64
C GLY A 163 -2.78 3.07 3.47
N HIS A 164 -2.90 2.15 4.41
CA HIS A 164 -2.17 0.88 4.42
C HIS A 164 -2.96 -0.20 5.14
N SER A 165 -2.50 -1.45 5.03
CA SER A 165 -3.19 -2.62 5.57
C SER A 165 -3.41 -2.55 7.09
N GLY A 166 -2.49 -1.94 7.82
CA GLY A 166 -2.59 -1.72 9.28
C GLY A 166 -3.63 -0.68 9.69
N TRP A 167 -4.30 -0.03 8.74
CA TRP A 167 -5.34 0.97 8.99
C TRP A 167 -6.70 0.54 8.42
N LEU A 168 -6.72 0.19 7.13
CA LEU A 168 -7.96 -0.15 6.41
C LEU A 168 -8.10 -1.66 6.12
N GLY A 169 -7.28 -2.51 6.73
CA GLY A 169 -7.31 -3.96 6.48
C GLY A 169 -8.58 -4.66 7.00
N TRP A 170 -9.13 -4.26 8.15
CA TRP A 170 -10.36 -4.86 8.66
C TRP A 170 -11.53 -4.66 7.69
N ASP A 171 -12.36 -5.69 7.50
CA ASP A 171 -13.52 -5.60 6.59
C ASP A 171 -14.48 -4.45 6.97
N SER A 172 -14.61 -4.16 8.27
CA SER A 172 -15.37 -3.03 8.80
C SER A 172 -14.84 -1.67 8.37
N ASN A 173 -13.57 -1.58 7.96
CA ASN A 173 -12.93 -0.35 7.49
C ASN A 173 -12.83 -0.37 5.96
N ARG A 174 -12.38 -1.49 5.39
CA ARG A 174 -12.14 -1.68 3.95
C ARG A 174 -13.40 -1.48 3.11
N GLY A 175 -14.52 -2.10 3.51
CA GLY A 175 -15.78 -2.00 2.79
C GLY A 175 -16.31 -0.56 2.70
N PRO A 176 -16.45 0.14 3.85
CA PRO A 176 -16.82 1.55 3.86
C PRO A 176 -15.82 2.47 3.14
N ALA A 177 -14.51 2.19 3.20
CA ALA A 177 -13.52 2.91 2.41
C ALA A 177 -13.77 2.76 0.91
N ILE A 178 -13.95 1.53 0.41
CA ILE A 178 -14.28 1.31 -1.01
C ILE A 178 -15.52 2.11 -1.42
N SER A 179 -16.55 2.12 -0.56
CA SER A 179 -17.80 2.86 -0.81
C SER A 179 -17.60 4.38 -0.83
N LEU A 180 -16.83 4.93 0.13
CA LEU A 180 -16.47 6.34 0.20
C LEU A 180 -15.71 6.78 -1.06
N TYR A 181 -14.65 6.06 -1.41
CA TYR A 181 -13.81 6.39 -2.56
C TYR A 181 -14.60 6.30 -3.86
N THR A 182 -15.41 5.26 -4.02
CA THR A 182 -16.28 5.10 -5.20
C THR A 182 -17.24 6.28 -5.32
N ARG A 183 -17.92 6.68 -4.23
CA ARG A 183 -18.82 7.83 -4.23
C ARG A 183 -18.11 9.13 -4.59
N VAL A 184 -16.96 9.40 -3.95
CA VAL A 184 -16.18 10.63 -4.17
C VAL A 184 -15.79 10.74 -5.64
N VAL A 185 -15.23 9.66 -6.20
CA VAL A 185 -14.71 9.65 -7.57
C VAL A 185 -15.83 9.63 -8.61
N GLN A 186 -16.96 8.95 -8.36
CA GLN A 186 -18.15 9.06 -9.21
C GLN A 186 -18.70 10.49 -9.31
N GLY A 187 -18.46 11.31 -8.28
CA GLY A 187 -18.83 12.73 -8.28
C GLY A 187 -17.91 13.65 -9.10
N THR A 188 -16.84 13.12 -9.69
CA THR A 188 -15.96 13.87 -10.60
C THR A 188 -16.56 13.95 -12.01
N SER A 189 -16.08 14.88 -12.84
CA SER A 189 -16.60 15.11 -14.20
C SER A 189 -16.40 13.93 -15.14
N ALA A 190 -15.36 13.12 -14.95
CA ALA A 190 -15.11 11.89 -15.73
C ALA A 190 -15.49 10.60 -14.95
N GLY A 191 -16.14 10.74 -13.80
CA GLY A 191 -16.49 9.62 -12.93
C GLY A 191 -15.25 8.78 -12.56
N LEU A 192 -15.38 7.46 -12.62
CA LEU A 192 -14.29 6.53 -12.28
C LEU A 192 -13.04 6.66 -13.16
N ALA A 193 -13.16 7.24 -14.36
CA ALA A 193 -12.01 7.46 -15.24
C ALA A 193 -11.06 8.56 -14.74
N SER A 194 -11.49 9.40 -13.79
CA SER A 194 -10.65 10.45 -13.20
C SER A 194 -9.44 9.92 -12.41
N VAL A 195 -9.41 8.61 -12.15
CA VAL A 195 -8.44 7.92 -11.31
C VAL A 195 -7.90 6.70 -12.05
N ASP A 196 -6.58 6.67 -12.25
CA ASP A 196 -5.87 5.57 -12.91
C ASP A 196 -5.63 4.40 -11.95
N GLY A 197 -5.59 4.68 -10.65
CA GLY A 197 -5.34 3.66 -9.64
C GLY A 197 -5.32 4.20 -8.21
N PHE A 198 -4.75 3.40 -7.32
CA PHE A 198 -4.60 3.75 -5.91
C PHE A 198 -3.16 3.56 -5.45
N VAL A 199 -2.78 4.21 -4.35
CA VAL A 199 -1.47 4.00 -3.72
C VAL A 199 -1.65 3.63 -2.26
N THR A 200 -0.92 2.60 -1.82
CA THR A 200 -0.87 2.20 -0.41
C THR A 200 0.51 2.42 0.19
N ASN A 201 0.55 2.43 1.52
CA ASN A 201 1.76 2.50 2.33
C ASN A 201 2.55 3.80 2.21
N THR A 202 1.98 4.84 1.59
CA THR A 202 2.62 6.16 1.43
C THR A 202 3.17 6.65 2.76
N ALA A 203 4.49 6.84 2.81
CA ALA A 203 5.22 7.22 4.03
C ALA A 203 5.03 6.31 5.25
N ASN A 204 4.53 5.08 5.09
CA ASN A 204 4.43 4.10 6.17
C ASN A 204 5.55 3.05 6.04
N THR A 205 5.54 2.04 6.92
CA THR A 205 6.55 0.98 6.97
C THR A 205 5.92 -0.40 7.00
N THR A 206 4.66 -0.56 6.61
CA THR A 206 4.02 -1.88 6.59
C THR A 206 4.69 -2.73 5.49
N PRO A 207 5.15 -3.95 5.79
CA PRO A 207 5.96 -4.73 4.87
C PRO A 207 5.21 -5.04 3.58
N LEU A 208 5.97 -5.24 2.50
CA LEU A 208 5.40 -5.67 1.24
C LEU A 208 4.81 -7.08 1.34
N ASN A 209 5.49 -8.00 2.04
CA ASN A 209 5.04 -9.37 2.31
C ASN A 209 5.44 -9.76 3.74
N GLU A 210 4.62 -10.56 4.43
CA GLU A 210 4.97 -11.22 5.70
C GLU A 210 5.30 -12.71 5.46
N PRO A 211 6.55 -13.04 5.05
CA PRO A 211 6.88 -14.36 4.51
C PRO A 211 6.74 -15.50 5.52
N ASN A 212 6.89 -15.21 6.81
CA ASN A 212 6.84 -16.20 7.88
C ASN A 212 5.42 -16.37 8.43
N LEU A 213 4.49 -15.46 8.10
CA LEU A 213 3.11 -15.47 8.58
C LEU A 213 2.09 -15.40 7.42
N PRO A 214 2.20 -16.25 6.38
CA PRO A 214 1.49 -16.04 5.12
C PRO A 214 0.05 -16.60 5.11
N ASN A 215 -0.52 -16.92 6.29
CA ASN A 215 -1.89 -17.39 6.45
C ASN A 215 -2.48 -16.82 7.75
N PRO A 216 -3.28 -15.74 7.69
CA PRO A 216 -3.87 -15.12 8.88
C PRO A 216 -4.82 -16.07 9.66
N GLU A 217 -5.36 -17.10 9.01
CA GLU A 217 -6.24 -18.11 9.62
C GLU A 217 -5.49 -19.31 10.23
N LEU A 218 -4.15 -19.34 10.15
CA LEU A 218 -3.36 -20.39 10.78
C LEU A 218 -3.70 -20.45 12.28
N SER A 219 -4.07 -21.63 12.76
CA SER A 219 -4.41 -21.82 14.18
C SER A 219 -3.18 -22.19 14.99
N VAL A 220 -2.91 -21.43 16.06
CA VAL A 220 -1.95 -21.79 17.12
C VAL A 220 -2.75 -21.92 18.42
N ASN A 221 -2.78 -23.13 18.98
CA ASN A 221 -3.59 -23.47 20.15
C ASN A 221 -5.07 -23.07 20.04
N GLY A 222 -5.68 -23.31 18.86
CA GLY A 222 -7.11 -23.09 18.65
C GLY A 222 -7.49 -21.63 18.36
N GLN A 223 -6.53 -20.72 18.25
CA GLN A 223 -6.76 -19.31 17.90
C GLN A 223 -6.06 -18.95 16.59
N PRO A 224 -6.71 -18.23 15.66
CA PRO A 224 -6.09 -17.81 14.41
C PRO A 224 -5.03 -16.74 14.67
N ILE A 225 -3.88 -16.78 14.00
CA ILE A 225 -2.78 -15.85 14.27
C ILE A 225 -3.14 -14.38 14.03
N LYS A 226 -4.15 -14.06 13.21
CA LYS A 226 -4.66 -12.69 13.07
C LYS A 226 -5.22 -12.10 14.37
N SER A 227 -5.65 -12.93 15.33
CA SER A 227 -6.13 -12.46 16.63
C SER A 227 -5.00 -12.07 17.60
N ALA A 228 -3.72 -12.27 17.22
CA ALA A 228 -2.60 -11.82 18.01
C ALA A 228 -2.65 -10.30 18.23
N LYS A 229 -2.13 -9.85 19.38
CA LYS A 229 -2.15 -8.44 19.81
C LYS A 229 -1.59 -7.48 18.76
N TYR A 230 -0.64 -7.92 17.93
CA TYR A 230 -0.05 -7.08 16.90
C TYR A 230 -0.97 -6.83 15.70
N TYR A 231 -1.87 -7.76 15.39
CA TYR A 231 -2.76 -7.71 14.22
C TYR A 231 -4.21 -7.42 14.58
N GLU A 232 -4.65 -7.70 15.81
CA GLU A 232 -5.95 -7.28 16.34
C GLU A 232 -7.13 -7.68 15.44
N TRP A 233 -7.13 -8.93 14.98
CA TRP A 233 -8.10 -9.52 14.05
C TRP A 233 -8.03 -9.02 12.61
N ASN A 234 -7.07 -8.16 12.26
CA ASN A 234 -6.85 -7.72 10.89
C ASN A 234 -6.33 -8.89 10.03
N PRO A 235 -7.01 -9.29 8.95
CA PRO A 235 -6.56 -10.39 8.12
C PRO A 235 -5.43 -10.02 7.15
N TYR A 236 -5.09 -8.73 7.01
CA TYR A 236 -4.04 -8.27 6.08
C TYR A 236 -2.80 -7.84 6.84
N PHE A 237 -1.79 -8.70 6.82
CA PHE A 237 -0.54 -8.50 7.53
C PHE A 237 0.47 -7.65 6.74
N ASP A 238 0.31 -7.61 5.42
CA ASP A 238 1.19 -6.93 4.48
C ASP A 238 0.43 -6.21 3.36
N GLU A 239 1.16 -5.44 2.57
CA GLU A 239 0.60 -4.61 1.51
C GLU A 239 0.25 -5.39 0.23
N THR A 240 0.88 -6.54 -0.03
CA THR A 240 0.57 -7.36 -1.21
C THR A 240 -0.82 -7.96 -1.10
N ASP A 241 -1.14 -8.57 0.04
CA ASP A 241 -2.47 -9.14 0.26
C ASP A 241 -3.55 -8.06 0.34
N PHE A 242 -3.21 -6.90 0.91
CA PHE A 242 -4.13 -5.78 1.04
C PHE A 242 -4.48 -5.11 -0.29
N THR A 243 -3.48 -4.84 -1.14
CA THR A 243 -3.72 -4.29 -2.49
C THR A 243 -4.57 -5.22 -3.34
N GLN A 244 -4.34 -6.53 -3.27
CA GLN A 244 -5.19 -7.51 -3.96
C GLN A 244 -6.65 -7.46 -3.46
N ALA A 245 -6.86 -7.33 -2.16
CA ALA A 245 -8.20 -7.23 -1.59
C ALA A 245 -8.92 -5.92 -1.92
N LEU A 246 -8.19 -4.81 -1.98
CA LEU A 246 -8.71 -3.52 -2.44
C LEU A 246 -9.06 -3.58 -3.93
N TYR A 247 -8.16 -4.09 -4.77
CA TYR A 247 -8.41 -4.28 -6.20
C TYR A 247 -9.70 -5.06 -6.45
N SER A 248 -9.83 -6.24 -5.83
CA SER A 248 -11.05 -7.06 -5.97
C SER A 248 -12.29 -6.32 -5.45
N GLY A 249 -12.16 -5.57 -4.35
CA GLY A 249 -13.24 -4.78 -3.78
C GLY A 249 -13.71 -3.65 -4.71
N PHE A 250 -12.79 -2.88 -5.28
CA PHE A 250 -13.12 -1.80 -6.20
C PHE A 250 -13.70 -2.31 -7.52
N VAL A 251 -13.11 -3.36 -8.12
CA VAL A 251 -13.68 -3.97 -9.33
C VAL A 251 -15.09 -4.50 -9.05
N GLY A 252 -15.30 -5.14 -7.88
CA GLY A 252 -16.64 -5.54 -7.43
C GLY A 252 -17.61 -4.38 -7.22
N ALA A 253 -17.11 -3.19 -6.90
CA ALA A 253 -17.89 -1.95 -6.78
C ALA A 253 -18.10 -1.22 -8.12
N GLY A 254 -17.69 -1.80 -9.25
CA GLY A 254 -17.93 -1.26 -10.59
C GLY A 254 -16.76 -0.45 -11.18
N TRP A 255 -15.59 -0.45 -10.55
CA TRP A 255 -14.39 0.13 -11.14
C TRP A 255 -13.88 -0.70 -12.31
N PRO A 256 -13.29 -0.07 -13.34
CA PRO A 256 -12.74 -0.80 -14.47
C PRO A 256 -11.58 -1.69 -13.99
N SER A 257 -11.45 -2.90 -14.55
CA SER A 257 -10.35 -3.82 -14.21
C SER A 257 -8.96 -3.33 -14.64
N THR A 258 -8.90 -2.15 -15.28
CA THR A 258 -7.65 -1.48 -15.67
C THR A 258 -7.06 -0.62 -14.56
N ILE A 259 -7.75 -0.43 -13.43
CA ILE A 259 -7.13 0.25 -12.28
C ILE A 259 -5.89 -0.51 -11.82
N GLY A 260 -4.85 0.25 -11.49
CA GLY A 260 -3.63 -0.30 -10.91
C GLY A 260 -3.35 0.19 -9.50
N PHE A 261 -2.34 -0.41 -8.87
CA PHE A 261 -1.89 -0.06 -7.53
C PHE A 261 -0.40 0.28 -7.53
N ILE A 262 -0.07 1.34 -6.79
CA ILE A 262 1.30 1.64 -6.38
C ILE A 262 1.45 1.24 -4.92
N VAL A 263 2.58 0.64 -4.55
CA VAL A 263 2.96 0.46 -3.14
C VAL A 263 4.20 1.29 -2.86
N ASP A 264 4.13 2.17 -1.85
CA ASP A 264 5.33 2.84 -1.36
C ASP A 264 6.21 1.83 -0.61
N THR A 265 7.40 1.62 -1.16
CA THR A 265 8.40 0.67 -0.68
C THR A 265 9.66 1.36 -0.15
N GLY A 266 9.61 2.69 0.02
CA GLY A 266 10.76 3.48 0.45
C GLY A 266 11.37 3.01 1.78
N ARG A 267 10.56 2.47 2.70
CA ARG A 267 10.98 2.20 4.09
C ARG A 267 10.41 0.92 4.71
N ASN A 268 9.90 -0.02 3.90
CA ASN A 268 9.19 -1.19 4.40
C ASN A 268 9.92 -2.53 4.24
N GLY A 269 11.24 -2.52 4.07
CA GLY A 269 12.02 -3.74 3.86
C GLY A 269 12.11 -4.63 5.10
N TRP A 270 12.31 -4.03 6.27
CA TRP A 270 12.54 -4.75 7.53
C TRP A 270 13.62 -5.83 7.41
N GLY A 271 14.77 -5.44 6.90
CA GLY A 271 15.97 -6.26 6.85
C GLY A 271 16.82 -6.14 8.11
N GLY A 272 18.13 -6.17 7.90
CA GLY A 272 19.09 -6.15 9.00
C GLY A 272 19.14 -7.47 9.77
N PRO A 273 19.98 -7.53 10.83
CA PRO A 273 20.20 -8.77 11.59
C PRO A 273 18.98 -9.24 12.38
N ASN A 274 17.99 -8.36 12.60
CA ASN A 274 16.79 -8.66 13.38
C ASN A 274 15.62 -9.19 12.53
N ARG A 275 15.80 -9.33 11.21
CA ARG A 275 14.78 -9.92 10.34
C ARG A 275 14.63 -11.41 10.66
N PRO A 276 13.44 -11.89 11.07
CA PRO A 276 13.24 -13.30 11.36
C PRO A 276 13.23 -14.16 10.10
N ALA A 277 13.76 -15.38 10.22
CA ALA A 277 13.79 -16.39 9.15
C ALA A 277 12.66 -17.43 9.26
N GLY A 278 11.79 -17.32 10.27
CA GLY A 278 10.68 -18.24 10.52
C GLY A 278 9.86 -17.83 11.74
N ALA A 279 8.75 -18.51 11.98
CA ALA A 279 7.86 -18.29 13.12
C ALA A 279 7.83 -19.52 14.03
N SER A 280 7.82 -19.31 15.34
CA SER A 280 7.72 -20.39 16.33
C SER A 280 7.11 -19.89 17.64
N GLY A 281 6.40 -20.76 18.35
CA GLY A 281 5.77 -20.40 19.61
C GLY A 281 4.57 -21.29 19.90
N SER A 282 4.33 -21.54 21.18
CA SER A 282 3.17 -22.29 21.65
C SER A 282 1.93 -21.42 21.85
N ASP A 283 2.03 -20.09 21.76
CA ASP A 283 0.89 -19.18 21.81
C ASP A 283 0.93 -18.19 20.64
N ILE A 284 -0.24 -17.64 20.28
CA ILE A 284 -0.39 -16.77 19.11
C ILE A 284 0.52 -15.54 19.15
N ASN A 285 0.73 -14.92 20.33
CA ASN A 285 1.50 -13.69 20.44
C ASN A 285 2.99 -14.00 20.28
N THR A 286 3.49 -15.06 20.90
CA THR A 286 4.86 -15.52 20.72
C THR A 286 5.11 -15.95 19.27
N TYR A 287 4.21 -16.74 18.69
CA TYR A 287 4.32 -17.19 17.29
C TYR A 287 4.39 -16.01 16.31
N VAL A 288 3.48 -15.04 16.44
CA VAL A 288 3.48 -13.84 15.61
C VAL A 288 4.72 -12.98 15.86
N ASN A 289 5.10 -12.73 17.12
CA ASN A 289 6.24 -11.86 17.42
C ASN A 289 7.59 -12.44 16.99
N THR A 290 7.74 -13.76 16.93
CA THR A 290 8.94 -14.39 16.37
C THR A 290 8.91 -14.40 14.85
N GLY A 291 7.73 -14.51 14.24
CA GLY A 291 7.58 -14.59 12.79
C GLY A 291 7.58 -13.25 12.03
N ARG A 292 6.90 -12.23 12.57
CA ARG A 292 6.66 -10.97 11.84
C ARG A 292 7.95 -10.24 11.50
N ILE A 293 8.10 -9.83 10.25
CA ILE A 293 9.24 -9.01 9.83
C ILE A 293 9.04 -7.56 10.25
N ASP A 294 7.81 -7.05 10.27
CA ASP A 294 7.53 -5.72 10.80
C ASP A 294 7.85 -5.69 12.29
N ARG A 295 8.86 -4.92 12.70
CA ARG A 295 9.36 -4.90 14.09
C ARG A 295 8.84 -3.74 14.92
N ARG A 296 7.85 -2.99 14.43
CA ARG A 296 7.20 -1.94 15.23
C ARG A 296 6.61 -2.50 16.51
N LEU A 297 6.42 -1.61 17.48
CA LEU A 297 5.73 -1.93 18.73
C LEU A 297 4.22 -2.07 18.52
N HIS A 298 3.66 -1.25 17.61
CA HIS A 298 2.27 -1.29 17.18
C HIS A 298 2.16 -0.87 15.70
N ARG A 299 1.16 -1.37 14.96
CA ARG A 299 0.99 -1.06 13.53
C ARG A 299 0.59 0.41 13.28
N GLY A 300 0.03 1.07 14.28
CA GLY A 300 -0.29 2.50 14.26
C GLY A 300 0.91 3.42 14.48
N ASN A 301 2.09 2.88 14.82
CA ASN A 301 3.30 3.68 14.95
C ASN A 301 3.86 4.03 13.56
N TRP A 302 3.77 5.31 13.19
CA TRP A 302 4.12 5.79 11.86
C TRP A 302 5.38 6.66 11.82
N CYS A 303 5.67 7.42 12.87
CA CYS A 303 6.73 8.43 12.81
C CYS A 303 8.12 7.86 13.09
N ASN A 304 9.06 8.11 12.19
CA ASN A 304 10.49 7.88 12.34
C ASN A 304 10.86 6.49 12.90
N GLN A 305 10.20 5.45 12.40
CA GLN A 305 10.25 4.13 13.03
C GLN A 305 11.66 3.54 13.07
N SER A 306 12.08 3.15 14.28
CA SER A 306 13.32 2.42 14.52
C SER A 306 13.23 0.98 14.00
N GLY A 307 14.36 0.46 13.52
CA GLY A 307 14.48 -0.87 12.91
C GLY A 307 13.98 -0.96 11.47
N ALA A 308 13.30 0.06 10.95
CA ALA A 308 12.84 0.09 9.56
C ALA A 308 14.03 0.05 8.58
N GLY A 309 13.73 -0.36 7.34
CA GLY A 309 14.73 -0.56 6.30
C GLY A 309 14.19 -0.19 4.93
N ILE A 310 15.05 0.25 4.00
CA ILE A 310 14.65 0.44 2.60
C ILE A 310 14.06 -0.87 2.06
N GLY A 311 12.90 -0.78 1.40
CA GLY A 311 12.21 -1.94 0.84
C GLY A 311 12.67 -2.28 -0.58
N ALA A 312 11.75 -2.84 -1.35
CA ALA A 312 11.96 -3.08 -2.77
C ALA A 312 12.36 -1.78 -3.48
N LEU A 313 13.20 -1.91 -4.50
CA LEU A 313 13.59 -0.78 -5.35
C LEU A 313 12.39 -0.39 -6.23
N PRO A 314 12.30 0.88 -6.68
CA PRO A 314 11.26 1.29 -7.62
C PRO A 314 11.24 0.37 -8.85
N THR A 315 10.12 -0.29 -9.09
CA THR A 315 9.97 -1.38 -10.07
C THR A 315 8.64 -1.23 -10.78
N ALA A 316 8.65 -1.16 -12.11
CA ALA A 316 7.42 -1.12 -12.90
C ALA A 316 6.80 -2.51 -13.06
N ALA A 317 5.47 -2.60 -12.99
CA ALA A 317 4.69 -3.81 -13.17
C ALA A 317 5.22 -5.05 -12.43
N PRO A 318 5.46 -4.98 -11.10
CA PRO A 318 6.05 -6.09 -10.35
C PRO A 318 5.12 -7.31 -10.20
N GLY A 319 3.82 -7.16 -10.49
CA GLY A 319 2.84 -8.23 -10.42
C GLY A 319 1.50 -7.84 -11.03
N PRO A 320 0.51 -8.75 -11.05
CA PRO A 320 -0.86 -8.43 -11.49
C PRO A 320 -1.40 -7.24 -10.69
N HIS A 321 -2.23 -6.38 -11.31
CA HIS A 321 -2.86 -5.17 -10.73
C HIS A 321 -1.91 -4.15 -10.04
N LEU A 322 -0.60 -4.41 -9.98
CA LEU A 322 0.41 -3.51 -9.43
C LEU A 322 1.09 -2.78 -10.59
N ASP A 323 0.90 -1.47 -10.68
CA ASP A 323 1.55 -0.66 -11.70
C ASP A 323 3.01 -0.41 -11.35
N ALA A 324 3.30 -0.19 -10.06
CA ALA A 324 4.67 0.00 -9.60
C ALA A 324 4.87 -0.27 -8.10
N TYR A 325 6.08 -0.67 -7.75
CA TYR A 325 6.68 -0.26 -6.49
C TYR A 325 7.33 1.10 -6.70
N ALA A 326 7.07 2.04 -5.80
CA ALA A 326 7.64 3.38 -5.86
C ALA A 326 8.24 3.76 -4.50
N TRP A 327 9.16 4.71 -4.50
CA TRP A 327 9.56 5.41 -3.28
C TRP A 327 8.83 6.73 -3.25
N VAL A 328 7.65 6.73 -2.62
CA VAL A 328 6.83 7.95 -2.52
C VAL A 328 7.42 8.83 -1.45
N LYS A 329 7.61 8.32 -0.22
CA LYS A 329 8.43 8.99 0.79
C LYS A 329 9.92 8.81 0.47
N PRO A 330 10.70 9.88 0.28
CA PRO A 330 12.14 9.76 0.06
C PRO A 330 12.84 9.17 1.30
N PRO A 331 13.56 8.04 1.17
CA PRO A 331 14.26 7.44 2.30
C PRO A 331 15.30 8.41 2.90
N GLY A 332 15.18 8.67 4.21
CA GLY A 332 16.04 9.59 4.94
C GLY A 332 15.44 10.98 5.19
N GLU A 333 14.27 11.29 4.63
CA GLU A 333 13.51 12.47 5.06
C GLU A 333 12.67 12.15 6.30
N SER A 334 12.78 13.00 7.33
CA SER A 334 12.05 12.87 8.59
C SER A 334 10.54 12.89 8.39
N ASP A 335 9.81 12.15 9.23
CA ASP A 335 8.35 12.21 9.32
C ASP A 335 7.88 13.38 10.19
N GLY A 336 8.71 13.82 11.12
CA GLY A 336 8.40 14.88 12.08
C GLY A 336 9.50 15.04 13.12
N SER A 337 9.53 16.19 13.78
CA SER A 337 10.53 16.46 14.80
C SER A 337 10.26 15.63 16.06
N SER A 338 11.31 15.11 16.71
CA SER A 338 11.15 14.32 17.95
C SER A 338 10.87 15.19 19.19
N THR A 339 10.98 16.50 19.02
CA THR A 339 10.72 17.56 20.00
C THR A 339 10.33 18.82 19.23
N LEU A 340 9.66 19.79 19.85
CA LEU A 340 9.38 21.07 19.18
C LEU A 340 10.67 21.79 18.76
N ILE A 341 10.82 22.05 17.47
CA ILE A 341 11.94 22.78 16.87
C ILE A 341 11.40 24.07 16.23
N SER A 342 11.93 25.22 16.63
CA SER A 342 11.62 26.48 15.96
C SER A 342 12.10 26.43 14.51
N ASN A 343 11.20 26.77 13.58
CA ASN A 343 11.48 26.77 12.15
C ASN A 343 10.63 27.84 11.45
N ASN A 344 11.04 28.22 10.25
CA ASN A 344 10.34 29.19 9.40
C ASN A 344 9.37 28.52 8.41
N GLU A 345 9.05 27.24 8.62
CA GLU A 345 8.22 26.42 7.74
C GLU A 345 6.82 26.16 8.30
N GLY A 346 6.53 26.61 9.54
CA GLY A 346 5.27 26.35 10.23
C GLY A 346 5.10 24.91 10.72
N LYS A 347 6.17 24.11 10.72
CA LYS A 347 6.11 22.69 11.09
C LYS A 347 6.12 22.53 12.62
N GLY A 348 5.17 21.77 13.13
CA GLY A 348 4.96 21.54 14.56
C GLY A 348 5.70 20.31 15.10
N PHE A 349 5.17 19.80 16.21
CA PHE A 349 5.65 18.62 16.91
C PHE A 349 4.47 17.71 17.25
N ASP A 350 4.39 16.59 16.54
CA ASP A 350 3.44 15.51 16.84
C ASP A 350 4.05 14.55 17.86
N ARG A 351 3.30 14.21 18.91
CA ARG A 351 3.78 13.30 19.97
C ARG A 351 3.99 11.88 19.46
N MET A 352 3.42 11.48 18.33
CA MET A 352 3.76 10.20 17.69
C MET A 352 5.22 10.14 17.23
N CYS A 353 5.90 11.29 17.10
CA CYS A 353 7.33 11.39 16.82
C CYS A 353 8.21 11.46 18.07
N ASP A 354 7.62 11.55 19.26
CA ASP A 354 8.31 11.59 20.54
C ASP A 354 8.66 10.15 20.98
N PRO A 355 9.95 9.78 21.10
CA PRO A 355 10.36 8.43 21.53
C PRO A 355 9.88 8.06 22.94
N THR A 356 9.53 9.06 23.76
CA THR A 356 9.10 8.90 25.16
C THR A 356 7.58 8.88 25.33
N TYR A 357 6.82 9.16 24.26
CA TYR A 357 5.38 9.18 24.32
C TYR A 357 4.80 7.75 24.30
N THR A 358 3.87 7.50 25.22
CA THR A 358 3.03 6.29 25.21
C THR A 358 1.76 6.59 24.41
N THR A 359 1.52 5.81 23.36
CA THR A 359 0.36 5.95 22.48
C THR A 359 -0.93 5.52 23.18
N ALA A 360 -2.07 5.80 22.53
CA ALA A 360 -3.38 5.32 22.99
C ALA A 360 -3.44 3.77 23.08
N ASP A 361 -2.60 3.07 22.32
CA ASP A 361 -2.49 1.60 22.32
C ASP A 361 -1.63 1.06 23.49
N GLY A 362 -1.14 1.96 24.36
CA GLY A 362 -0.38 1.60 25.56
C GLY A 362 1.06 1.15 25.30
N VAL A 363 1.63 1.49 24.13
CA VAL A 363 3.04 1.24 23.80
C VAL A 363 3.78 2.55 23.55
N LEU A 364 5.12 2.53 23.61
CA LEU A 364 5.90 3.67 23.11
C LEU A 364 5.75 3.80 21.58
N THR A 365 6.02 5.00 21.06
CA THR A 365 5.97 5.29 19.62
C THR A 365 6.99 4.50 18.79
N GLY A 366 8.11 4.08 19.39
CA GLY A 366 9.22 3.48 18.64
C GLY A 366 9.92 4.44 17.68
N ALA A 367 9.63 5.75 17.78
CA ALA A 367 10.26 6.79 16.97
C ALA A 367 11.74 6.96 17.36
N LEU A 368 12.59 7.21 16.37
CA LEU A 368 13.99 7.55 16.60
C LEU A 368 14.13 8.95 17.21
N ALA A 369 15.01 9.07 18.21
CA ALA A 369 15.35 10.34 18.85
C ALA A 369 16.21 11.23 17.94
N GLY A 370 16.17 12.55 18.20
CA GLY A 370 16.97 13.53 17.46
C GLY A 370 16.49 13.76 16.03
N ALA A 371 15.22 13.51 15.76
CA ALA A 371 14.62 13.71 14.45
C ALA A 371 14.41 15.21 14.17
N PRO A 372 14.79 15.72 12.98
CA PRO A 372 14.50 17.09 12.57
C PRO A 372 13.04 17.24 12.14
N ILE A 373 12.62 18.47 11.79
CA ILE A 373 11.28 18.75 11.27
C ILE A 373 10.93 17.88 10.06
N SER A 374 9.62 17.67 9.83
CA SER A 374 9.12 16.83 8.73
C SER A 374 9.68 17.27 7.38
N GLY A 375 10.13 16.31 6.58
CA GLY A 375 10.76 16.55 5.27
C GLY A 375 12.22 17.01 5.32
N ALA A 376 12.80 17.32 6.49
CA ALA A 376 14.23 17.58 6.60
C ALA A 376 15.05 16.29 6.62
N TRP A 377 16.33 16.36 6.26
CA TRP A 377 17.22 15.21 6.22
C TRP A 377 17.53 14.65 7.61
N PHE A 378 17.17 13.39 7.85
CA PHE A 378 17.43 12.68 9.09
C PHE A 378 18.55 11.65 8.90
N HIS A 379 19.78 12.08 9.18
CA HIS A 379 20.98 11.26 8.95
C HIS A 379 20.94 9.90 9.65
N ASN A 380 20.57 9.84 10.94
CA ASN A 380 20.59 8.60 11.71
C ASN A 380 19.57 7.59 11.16
N GLN A 381 18.35 8.04 10.86
CA GLN A 381 17.37 7.18 10.22
C GLN A 381 17.83 6.71 8.84
N PHE A 382 18.45 7.58 8.03
CA PHE A 382 18.95 7.17 6.72
C PHE A 382 20.03 6.08 6.82
N VAL A 383 20.97 6.20 7.76
CA VAL A 383 21.97 5.17 8.02
C VAL A 383 21.30 3.84 8.40
N GLU A 384 20.32 3.87 9.29
CA GLU A 384 19.57 2.68 9.71
C GLU A 384 18.79 2.06 8.54
N LEU A 385 18.06 2.87 7.77
CA LEU A 385 17.30 2.46 6.60
C LEU A 385 18.17 1.73 5.57
N VAL A 386 19.38 2.23 5.31
CA VAL A 386 20.34 1.62 4.35
C VAL A 386 20.93 0.31 4.91
N ASN A 387 21.21 0.25 6.21
CA ASN A 387 21.76 -0.95 6.83
C ASN A 387 20.71 -2.07 6.92
N ASN A 388 19.46 -1.71 7.18
CA ASN A 388 18.34 -2.63 7.32
C ASN A 388 17.58 -2.84 5.99
N ALA A 389 18.13 -2.43 4.85
CA ALA A 389 17.47 -2.61 3.56
C ALA A 389 17.18 -4.09 3.25
N TYR A 390 15.99 -4.38 2.74
CA TYR A 390 15.61 -5.70 2.25
C TYR A 390 14.74 -5.62 0.98
N PRO A 391 15.19 -6.17 -0.16
CA PRO A 391 16.47 -6.85 -0.36
C PRO A 391 17.68 -5.97 -0.03
N ALA A 392 18.80 -6.59 0.37
CA ALA A 392 20.00 -5.85 0.69
C ALA A 392 20.47 -5.05 -0.54
N ILE A 393 20.84 -3.78 -0.34
CA ILE A 393 21.39 -2.95 -1.41
C ILE A 393 22.68 -3.59 -1.91
N ALA A 394 22.64 -4.11 -3.14
CA ALA A 394 23.79 -4.63 -3.88
C ALA A 394 24.37 -3.54 -4.79
N THR A 395 25.58 -3.75 -5.32
CA THR A 395 26.11 -2.89 -6.38
C THR A 395 25.10 -2.87 -7.53
N ALA A 396 24.76 -1.69 -8.06
CA ALA A 396 23.92 -1.55 -9.24
C ALA A 396 24.42 -2.52 -10.32
N SER A 397 23.77 -3.67 -10.46
CA SER A 397 23.78 -4.40 -11.71
C SER A 397 23.06 -3.47 -12.67
N THR A 398 23.71 -3.09 -13.75
CA THR A 398 23.11 -2.39 -14.89
C THR A 398 22.01 -3.20 -15.59
N ALA A 399 21.56 -4.31 -14.99
CA ALA A 399 20.34 -4.97 -15.40
C ALA A 399 19.14 -4.10 -15.02
N VAL A 400 18.67 -3.31 -15.97
CA VAL A 400 17.23 -3.13 -16.13
C VAL A 400 16.65 -4.54 -16.05
N ALA A 401 15.93 -4.85 -14.99
CA ALA A 401 15.19 -6.09 -14.91
C ALA A 401 14.33 -6.13 -16.18
N ALA A 402 14.58 -7.11 -17.05
CA ALA A 402 13.61 -7.44 -18.09
C ALA A 402 12.25 -7.57 -17.40
N PRO A 403 11.14 -7.12 -18.03
CA PRO A 403 9.81 -7.29 -17.44
C PRO A 403 9.71 -8.74 -16.97
N ALA A 404 9.47 -8.93 -15.67
CA ALA A 404 9.39 -10.25 -15.10
C ALA A 404 8.42 -11.03 -15.99
N THR A 405 8.88 -12.13 -16.58
CA THR A 405 8.00 -13.06 -17.27
C THR A 405 6.88 -13.36 -16.28
N VAL A 406 5.62 -13.08 -16.66
CA VAL A 406 4.46 -13.35 -15.80
C VAL A 406 4.63 -14.77 -15.28
N ALA A 407 4.85 -14.92 -13.98
CA ALA A 407 5.07 -16.23 -13.38
C ALA A 407 3.72 -16.94 -13.24
N ALA A 408 3.72 -18.27 -13.26
CA ALA A 408 2.52 -19.03 -12.95
C ALA A 408 1.97 -18.60 -11.57
N PRO A 409 0.65 -18.67 -11.35
CA PRO A 409 0.04 -18.24 -10.10
C PRO A 409 0.63 -19.00 -8.91
N SER A 410 0.60 -18.41 -7.72
CA SER A 410 1.00 -19.10 -6.50
C SER A 410 0.06 -20.27 -6.21
N ALA A 411 0.54 -21.26 -5.44
CA ALA A 411 -0.27 -22.43 -5.10
C ALA A 411 -1.59 -22.01 -4.41
N THR A 412 -2.71 -22.61 -4.81
CA THR A 412 -4.02 -22.33 -4.20
C THR A 412 -4.01 -22.68 -2.71
N ARG A 413 -4.49 -21.77 -1.86
CA ARG A 413 -4.49 -21.92 -0.40
C ARG A 413 -5.91 -21.95 0.15
N GLY A 414 -6.05 -22.39 1.40
CA GLY A 414 -7.32 -22.32 2.13
C GLY A 414 -8.43 -23.19 1.55
N LEU A 415 -8.10 -24.26 0.81
CA LEU A 415 -9.10 -25.21 0.34
C LEU A 415 -9.83 -25.80 1.56
N THR A 416 -11.15 -25.77 1.51
CA THR A 416 -12.07 -26.35 2.50
C THR A 416 -13.19 -27.09 1.78
N ALA A 417 -13.79 -28.06 2.46
CA ALA A 417 -14.89 -28.86 1.93
C ALA A 417 -16.06 -28.88 2.92
N THR A 418 -17.26 -28.59 2.43
CA THR A 418 -18.54 -28.72 3.16
C THR A 418 -19.35 -29.83 2.49
N VAL A 419 -19.66 -30.87 3.27
CA VAL A 419 -20.42 -32.04 2.80
C VAL A 419 -21.93 -31.76 2.83
N GLY A 420 -22.68 -32.42 1.93
CA GLY A 420 -24.14 -32.47 1.96
C GLY A 420 -24.65 -33.68 1.17
N ASP A 421 -25.98 -33.79 1.02
CA ASP A 421 -26.61 -34.93 0.34
C ASP A 421 -26.20 -34.99 -1.14
N ASN A 422 -25.42 -36.02 -1.48
CA ASN A 422 -24.82 -36.25 -2.80
C ASN A 422 -24.03 -35.04 -3.35
N GLN A 423 -23.41 -34.25 -2.47
CA GLN A 423 -22.58 -33.13 -2.89
C GLN A 423 -21.43 -32.80 -1.93
N VAL A 424 -20.35 -32.25 -2.48
CA VAL A 424 -19.29 -31.56 -1.73
C VAL A 424 -19.15 -30.15 -2.29
N LYS A 425 -19.38 -29.14 -1.44
CA LYS A 425 -19.06 -27.75 -1.76
C LYS A 425 -17.63 -27.45 -1.32
N LEU A 426 -16.78 -27.13 -2.29
CA LEU A 426 -15.41 -26.69 -2.08
C LEU A 426 -15.35 -25.16 -2.11
N SER A 427 -14.50 -24.60 -1.26
CA SER A 427 -14.17 -23.17 -1.24
C SER A 427 -12.68 -23.00 -0.96
N TRP A 428 -12.03 -22.02 -1.58
CA TRP A 428 -10.62 -21.72 -1.37
C TRP A 428 -10.35 -20.21 -1.44
N SER A 429 -9.13 -19.80 -1.08
CA SER A 429 -8.68 -18.42 -1.24
C SER A 429 -8.43 -18.11 -2.72
N PRO A 430 -9.01 -17.04 -3.29
CA PRO A 430 -8.66 -16.59 -4.62
C PRO A 430 -7.15 -16.36 -4.75
N VAL A 431 -6.54 -16.80 -5.85
CA VAL A 431 -5.12 -16.64 -6.15
C VAL A 431 -4.94 -15.45 -7.09
N ALA A 432 -4.07 -14.51 -6.72
CA ALA A 432 -3.70 -13.37 -7.54
C ALA A 432 -3.14 -13.83 -8.90
N GLY A 433 -3.62 -13.23 -9.98
CA GLY A 433 -3.22 -13.58 -11.36
C GLY A 433 -3.86 -14.85 -11.92
N ALA A 434 -4.67 -15.58 -11.15
CA ALA A 434 -5.43 -16.72 -11.66
C ALA A 434 -6.62 -16.25 -12.50
N THR A 435 -6.73 -16.74 -13.74
CA THR A 435 -7.89 -16.55 -14.61
C THR A 435 -8.91 -17.67 -14.46
N SER A 436 -8.50 -18.84 -13.94
CA SER A 436 -9.39 -19.95 -13.62
C SER A 436 -8.76 -20.91 -12.62
N TYR A 437 -9.54 -21.87 -12.14
CA TYR A 437 -9.08 -22.97 -11.31
C TYR A 437 -9.38 -24.33 -11.94
N THR A 438 -8.53 -25.30 -11.63
CA THR A 438 -8.77 -26.72 -11.91
C THR A 438 -8.99 -27.43 -10.58
N VAL A 439 -10.14 -28.06 -10.43
CA VAL A 439 -10.50 -28.87 -9.27
C VAL A 439 -10.31 -30.33 -9.62
N GLN A 440 -9.51 -31.04 -8.84
CA GLN A 440 -9.25 -32.45 -9.03
C GLN A 440 -9.68 -33.24 -7.80
N ARG A 441 -10.16 -34.45 -8.02
CA ARG A 441 -10.69 -35.36 -7.01
C ARG A 441 -10.08 -36.74 -7.16
N ARG A 442 -9.87 -37.42 -6.04
CA ARG A 442 -9.50 -38.83 -5.97
C ARG A 442 -10.47 -39.56 -5.06
N ALA A 443 -11.06 -40.66 -5.53
CA ALA A 443 -12.02 -41.45 -4.77
C ALA A 443 -11.33 -42.59 -4.01
N GLY A 444 -11.56 -42.70 -2.69
CA GLY A 444 -11.03 -43.75 -1.84
C GLY A 444 -9.51 -43.96 -1.99
N ALA A 445 -9.10 -45.21 -2.22
CA ALA A 445 -7.70 -45.59 -2.41
C ALA A 445 -7.21 -45.50 -3.87
N ALA A 446 -7.92 -44.78 -4.75
CA ALA A 446 -7.49 -44.61 -6.14
C ALA A 446 -6.07 -44.00 -6.20
N ALA A 447 -5.29 -44.38 -7.20
CA ALA A 447 -3.89 -43.96 -7.30
C ALA A 447 -3.71 -42.51 -7.76
N ALA A 448 -4.65 -41.97 -8.57
CA ALA A 448 -4.49 -40.67 -9.22
C ALA A 448 -5.71 -39.75 -9.01
N PHE A 449 -5.45 -38.44 -9.03
CA PHE A 449 -6.50 -37.42 -9.08
C PHE A 449 -7.06 -37.28 -10.50
N THR A 450 -8.37 -37.11 -10.61
CA THR A 450 -9.08 -36.82 -11.87
C THR A 450 -9.71 -35.43 -11.80
N THR A 451 -9.71 -34.70 -12.92
CA THR A 451 -10.33 -33.37 -12.96
C THR A 451 -11.85 -33.49 -12.91
N VAL A 452 -12.46 -32.81 -11.94
CA VAL A 452 -13.92 -32.72 -11.77
C VAL A 452 -14.46 -31.33 -12.12
N GLY A 453 -13.63 -30.29 -11.97
CA GLY A 453 -13.94 -28.94 -12.42
C GLY A 453 -12.80 -28.38 -13.26
N SER A 454 -13.08 -27.95 -14.48
CA SER A 454 -12.15 -27.23 -15.35
C SER A 454 -12.65 -25.80 -15.54
N ASN A 455 -11.72 -24.86 -15.70
CA ASN A 455 -12.01 -23.45 -15.95
C ASN A 455 -12.98 -22.82 -14.93
N VAL A 456 -12.88 -23.23 -13.66
CA VAL A 456 -13.75 -22.68 -12.60
C VAL A 456 -13.36 -21.23 -12.39
N ALA A 457 -14.28 -20.30 -12.63
CA ALA A 457 -13.98 -18.86 -12.61
C ALA A 457 -13.96 -18.27 -11.20
N THR A 458 -14.69 -18.88 -10.26
CA THR A 458 -14.80 -18.42 -8.89
C THR A 458 -14.02 -19.34 -7.95
N ALA A 459 -13.67 -18.86 -6.76
CA ALA A 459 -12.94 -19.65 -5.77
C ALA A 459 -13.85 -20.65 -5.01
N SER A 460 -14.82 -21.23 -5.70
CA SER A 460 -15.74 -22.24 -5.18
C SER A 460 -16.19 -23.19 -6.29
N TYR A 461 -16.40 -24.45 -5.93
CA TYR A 461 -16.93 -25.47 -6.81
C TYR A 461 -17.84 -26.43 -6.04
N VAL A 462 -18.95 -26.87 -6.63
CA VAL A 462 -19.83 -27.88 -6.03
C VAL A 462 -19.74 -29.15 -6.85
N ASP A 463 -19.10 -30.17 -6.29
CA ASP A 463 -19.06 -31.50 -6.87
C ASP A 463 -20.35 -32.25 -6.53
N ARG A 464 -21.20 -32.50 -7.53
CA ARG A 464 -22.46 -33.27 -7.41
C ARG A 464 -22.35 -34.70 -7.94
N SER A 465 -21.14 -35.11 -8.32
CA SER A 465 -20.89 -36.45 -8.88
C SER A 465 -20.40 -37.44 -7.81
N VAL A 466 -20.60 -37.09 -6.54
CA VAL A 466 -20.18 -37.89 -5.38
C VAL A 466 -21.32 -38.73 -4.85
N THR A 467 -20.98 -39.83 -4.18
CA THR A 467 -21.94 -40.73 -3.53
C THR A 467 -21.81 -40.61 -2.02
N ASN A 468 -22.94 -40.53 -1.33
CA ASN A 468 -22.96 -40.53 0.14
C ASN A 468 -22.25 -41.76 0.72
N GLY A 469 -21.46 -41.53 1.76
CA GLY A 469 -20.70 -42.56 2.46
C GLY A 469 -19.38 -42.96 1.82
N ALA A 470 -19.00 -42.42 0.65
CA ALA A 470 -17.70 -42.62 0.03
C ALA A 470 -16.70 -41.50 0.38
N ASP A 471 -15.42 -41.84 0.56
CA ASP A 471 -14.35 -40.87 0.83
C ASP A 471 -13.77 -40.28 -0.46
N TYR A 472 -13.56 -38.97 -0.46
CA TYR A 472 -12.96 -38.22 -1.56
C TYR A 472 -11.87 -37.28 -1.06
N ASP A 473 -10.74 -37.27 -1.73
CA ASP A 473 -9.66 -36.29 -1.54
C ASP A 473 -9.72 -35.27 -2.69
N TYR A 474 -9.56 -33.98 -2.37
CA TYR A 474 -9.60 -32.88 -3.33
C TYR A 474 -8.33 -32.03 -3.28
N VAL A 475 -7.92 -31.55 -4.46
CA VAL A 475 -6.92 -30.49 -4.62
C VAL A 475 -7.38 -29.49 -5.67
N VAL A 476 -6.87 -28.27 -5.57
CA VAL A 476 -7.13 -27.20 -6.54
C VAL A 476 -5.83 -26.58 -7.01
N THR A 477 -5.74 -26.30 -8.31
CA THR A 477 -4.68 -25.47 -8.90
C THR A 477 -5.27 -24.19 -9.47
N ALA A 478 -4.51 -23.11 -9.42
CA ALA A 478 -4.81 -21.86 -10.11
C ALA A 478 -4.15 -21.86 -11.48
N ASN A 479 -4.86 -21.37 -12.49
CA ASN A 479 -4.38 -21.28 -13.87
C ASN A 479 -4.37 -19.83 -14.34
N SER A 480 -3.40 -19.50 -15.20
CA SER A 480 -3.34 -18.21 -15.89
C SER A 480 -2.75 -18.40 -17.30
N GLY A 481 -2.67 -17.32 -18.08
CA GLY A 481 -1.92 -17.31 -19.34
C GLY A 481 -0.42 -17.61 -19.18
N ALA A 482 0.12 -17.52 -17.97
CA ALA A 482 1.50 -17.84 -17.63
C ALA A 482 1.74 -19.30 -17.22
N GLY A 483 0.69 -20.10 -17.03
CA GLY A 483 0.78 -21.50 -16.60
C GLY A 483 -0.06 -21.79 -15.35
N THR A 484 0.13 -23.00 -14.82
CA THR A 484 -0.62 -23.56 -13.69
C THR A 484 0.23 -23.59 -12.42
N SER A 485 -0.38 -23.24 -11.29
CA SER A 485 0.24 -23.28 -9.97
C SER A 485 0.52 -24.71 -9.50
N ALA A 486 1.31 -24.86 -8.44
CA ALA A 486 1.28 -26.09 -7.65
C ALA A 486 -0.12 -26.31 -7.03
N SER A 487 -0.46 -27.58 -6.76
CA SER A 487 -1.71 -27.95 -6.11
C SER A 487 -1.81 -27.42 -4.69
N SER A 488 -3.03 -27.16 -4.24
CA SER A 488 -3.33 -26.91 -2.84
C SER A 488 -2.97 -28.11 -1.96
N ALA A 489 -2.99 -27.89 -0.63
CA ALA A 489 -3.08 -28.99 0.31
C ALA A 489 -4.33 -29.85 0.00
N VAL A 490 -4.21 -31.16 0.26
CA VAL A 490 -5.31 -32.12 0.08
C VAL A 490 -6.38 -31.89 1.15
N VAL A 491 -7.64 -31.84 0.75
CA VAL A 491 -8.78 -31.84 1.67
C VAL A 491 -9.61 -33.09 1.46
N ARG A 492 -9.97 -33.77 2.56
CA ARG A 492 -10.82 -34.96 2.54
C ARG A 492 -12.28 -34.61 2.84
N ALA A 493 -13.21 -35.25 2.14
CA ALA A 493 -14.64 -35.12 2.34
C ALA A 493 -15.36 -36.47 2.19
N ARG A 494 -16.40 -36.68 3.00
CA ARG A 494 -17.28 -37.85 2.95
C ARG A 494 -18.74 -37.38 2.96
N PRO A 495 -19.42 -37.31 1.80
CA PRO A 495 -20.80 -36.83 1.72
C PRO A 495 -21.75 -37.68 2.58
N VAL A 496 -22.77 -37.05 3.15
CA VAL A 496 -23.74 -37.66 4.04
C VAL A 496 -25.15 -37.22 3.63
N LYS A 497 -26.14 -38.06 3.92
CA LYS A 497 -27.56 -37.73 3.71
C LYS A 497 -28.01 -36.56 4.57
#